data_AF-A0A925M1F4-F1
#
_entry.id   AF-A0A925M1F4-F1
#
_cell.length_a   1.000
_cell.length_b   1.000
_cell.length_c   1.000
_cell.angle_alpha   90.00
_cell.angle_beta   90.00
_cell.angle_gamma   90.00
#
_symmetry.space_group_name_H-M   'P 1'
#
loop_
_entity.id
_entity.type
_entity.pdbx_description
1 polymer ?
#
loop_
_entity_poly.entity_id
_entity_poly.type
_entity_poly.pdbx_seq_one_letter_code
_entity_poly.pdbx_strand_id
1 'polypeptide(L)'
;MLRLFRTFSRRLALLATTVFTSSSLLFGPIGLLPAFAQSTQGNGVNVILMIGDGMGWEMSRAASIGKGAPFYKSGKGSGLFMQQLEGYTYATTYGTTIPGSTGVYSTGTGALDDSNPLTGASPVRPGFTFNPEFNPGTPARNLTATAAQPCATGGSRSGGNLVGYDPAKGGPNPWTPASPAVAATQGYDPEYIKCSYPDSANTATTLYTGVKSYNNATGVDIFEKPLETILQTANNLGKSTGVVTSVPITHATPGAAIAGVNRRAKYDSDFPVIDSILQQALRSDLPDGRVYLPTVVLGGGHPLDFENRASASTIVPKGFTYIRESTYNELRNNPNGNRYGYKFLERDTRVTDLSVKTKDIVNAGQELLKASRELDPNQGQRLLGLYGARGQNGNIPTRGSNGDYALTGLDNFSVYSTAAASTAPAAPTGQPA
;
A
#
# COMPACT_ATOMS: atom_id res chain seq x y z
N MET A 1 -3.76 46.71 25.36
CA MET A 1 -4.51 46.46 24.11
C MET A 1 -4.13 45.15 23.39
N LEU A 2 -2.87 44.90 23.01
CA LEU A 2 -2.51 43.76 22.12
C LEU A 2 -3.05 42.36 22.50
N ARG A 3 -3.18 42.02 23.80
CA ARG A 3 -3.76 40.73 24.21
C ARG A 3 -5.25 40.56 23.86
N LEU A 4 -6.02 41.65 23.68
CA LEU A 4 -7.45 41.56 23.33
C LEU A 4 -7.66 41.15 21.85
N PHE A 5 -6.85 41.70 20.94
CA PHE A 5 -6.95 41.44 19.50
C PHE A 5 -6.67 39.98 19.11
N ARG A 6 -5.78 39.28 19.83
CA ARG A 6 -5.50 37.85 19.58
C ARG A 6 -6.67 36.92 19.91
N THR A 7 -7.60 37.31 20.79
CA THR A 7 -8.73 36.46 21.19
C THR A 7 -9.90 36.59 20.22
N PHE A 8 -10.13 37.79 19.65
CA PHE A 8 -11.23 38.02 18.72
C PHE A 8 -10.94 37.56 17.28
N SER A 9 -9.69 37.62 16.81
CA SER A 9 -9.35 37.22 15.43
C SER A 9 -9.73 35.78 15.09
N ARG A 10 -9.52 34.83 16.02
CA ARG A 10 -9.91 33.42 15.85
C ARG A 10 -11.43 33.21 15.74
N ARG A 11 -12.26 34.07 16.33
CA ARG A 11 -13.73 33.98 16.21
C ARG A 11 -14.25 34.68 14.95
N LEU A 12 -13.62 35.78 14.52
CA LEU A 12 -13.97 36.45 13.27
C LEU A 12 -13.66 35.59 12.03
N ALA A 13 -12.53 34.87 12.06
CA ALA A 13 -12.14 33.95 10.98
C ALA A 13 -13.16 32.82 10.74
N LEU A 14 -13.81 32.33 11.81
CA LEU A 14 -14.85 31.28 11.72
C LEU A 14 -16.19 31.78 11.17
N LEU A 15 -16.51 33.07 11.36
CA LEU A 15 -17.69 33.70 10.77
C LEU A 15 -17.49 34.03 9.28
N ALA A 16 -16.27 34.36 8.86
CA ALA A 16 -15.98 34.70 7.46
C ALA A 16 -16.17 33.50 6.51
N THR A 17 -15.73 32.31 6.91
CA THR A 17 -15.88 31.08 6.10
C THR A 17 -17.31 30.56 6.01
N THR A 18 -18.16 30.84 7.00
CA THR A 18 -19.58 30.44 7.01
C THR A 18 -20.50 31.37 6.20
N VAL A 19 -20.05 32.58 5.84
CA VAL A 19 -20.82 33.51 4.98
C VAL A 19 -20.44 33.37 3.50
N PHE A 20 -19.17 33.11 3.18
CA PHE A 20 -18.70 33.01 1.79
C PHE A 20 -19.07 31.69 1.07
N THR A 21 -19.65 30.73 1.78
CA THR A 21 -20.05 29.41 1.24
C THR A 21 -21.52 29.35 0.79
N SER A 22 -22.28 30.45 0.91
CA SER A 22 -23.75 30.43 0.84
C SER A 22 -24.38 31.15 -0.37
N SER A 23 -23.62 31.57 -1.39
CA SER A 23 -24.15 32.46 -2.45
C SER A 23 -23.65 32.22 -3.88
N SER A 24 -23.12 31.02 -4.18
CA SER A 24 -22.51 30.73 -5.50
C SER A 24 -22.93 29.38 -6.11
N LEU A 25 -24.16 28.91 -5.85
CA LEU A 25 -24.72 27.67 -6.41
C LEU A 25 -26.15 27.86 -6.92
N LEU A 26 -26.30 28.49 -8.08
CA LEU A 26 -27.52 28.48 -8.89
C LEU A 26 -27.17 28.33 -10.38
N PHE A 27 -28.00 27.56 -11.09
CA PHE A 27 -27.99 27.32 -12.55
C PHE A 27 -26.83 26.47 -13.13
N GLY A 28 -26.95 25.16 -12.92
CA GLY A 28 -26.37 24.11 -13.77
C GLY A 28 -27.15 22.79 -13.54
N PRO A 29 -27.39 21.96 -14.56
CA PRO A 29 -28.17 20.74 -14.39
C PRO A 29 -27.34 19.65 -13.68
N ILE A 30 -27.40 19.65 -12.34
CA ILE A 30 -26.78 18.62 -11.51
C ILE A 30 -27.56 17.31 -11.74
N GLY A 31 -26.97 16.40 -12.51
CA GLY A 31 -27.42 15.01 -12.56
C GLY A 31 -27.35 14.40 -11.16
N LEU A 32 -28.37 13.61 -10.80
CA LEU A 32 -28.54 13.02 -9.47
C LEU A 32 -27.29 12.25 -9.03
N LEU A 33 -26.46 12.89 -8.19
CA LEU A 33 -25.51 12.16 -7.36
C LEU A 33 -26.34 11.22 -6.46
N PRO A 34 -26.02 9.92 -6.40
CA PRO A 34 -26.71 9.03 -5.48
C PRO A 34 -26.46 9.56 -4.06
N ALA A 35 -27.54 9.76 -3.30
CA ALA A 35 -27.43 10.21 -1.92
C ALA A 35 -26.60 9.18 -1.15
N PHE A 36 -25.40 9.58 -0.73
CA PHE A 36 -24.62 8.78 0.20
C PHE A 36 -25.48 8.52 1.42
N ALA A 37 -25.71 7.24 1.75
CA ALA A 37 -26.48 6.88 2.92
C ALA A 37 -25.87 7.60 4.13
N GLN A 38 -26.69 8.41 4.81
CA GLN A 38 -26.26 9.19 5.96
C GLN A 38 -25.97 8.21 7.10
N SER A 39 -24.72 7.73 7.16
CA SER A 39 -24.31 6.71 8.10
C SER A 39 -24.65 7.18 9.52
N THR A 40 -25.35 6.32 10.26
CA THR A 40 -25.64 6.58 11.66
C THR A 40 -24.31 6.78 12.37
N GLN A 41 -24.20 7.87 13.14
CA GLN A 41 -22.94 8.28 13.76
C GLN A 41 -22.55 7.29 14.86
N GLY A 42 -21.88 6.22 14.46
CA GLY A 42 -21.45 5.15 15.37
C GLY A 42 -20.44 5.66 16.38
N ASN A 43 -20.55 5.20 17.62
CA ASN A 43 -19.56 5.41 18.69
C ASN A 43 -18.30 4.53 18.45
N GLY A 44 -17.73 4.60 17.25
CA GLY A 44 -16.62 3.78 16.77
C GLY A 44 -15.32 4.12 17.53
N VAL A 45 -15.03 3.37 18.59
CA VAL A 45 -13.82 3.53 19.39
C VAL A 45 -12.56 3.27 18.54
N ASN A 46 -12.61 2.23 17.70
CA ASN A 46 -11.52 1.75 16.87
C ASN A 46 -11.86 1.85 15.38
N VAL A 47 -10.88 2.23 14.56
CA VAL A 47 -10.97 2.20 13.08
C VAL A 47 -9.94 1.19 12.57
N ILE A 48 -10.36 0.23 11.75
CA ILE A 48 -9.50 -0.81 11.19
C ILE A 48 -9.62 -0.77 9.67
N LEU A 49 -8.53 -0.42 8.99
CA LEU A 49 -8.44 -0.40 7.53
C LEU A 49 -7.67 -1.64 7.05
N MET A 50 -8.39 -2.63 6.51
CA MET A 50 -7.79 -3.82 5.90
C MET A 50 -7.56 -3.59 4.41
N ILE A 51 -6.33 -3.76 3.93
CA ILE A 51 -5.97 -3.56 2.51
C ILE A 51 -5.42 -4.85 1.91
N GLY A 52 -6.06 -5.29 0.82
CA GLY A 52 -5.60 -6.40 -0.01
C GLY A 52 -4.73 -5.94 -1.18
N ASP A 53 -3.45 -5.67 -0.92
CA ASP A 53 -2.47 -5.39 -1.98
C ASP A 53 -2.40 -6.60 -2.93
N GLY A 54 -2.49 -6.37 -4.24
CA GLY A 54 -2.54 -7.44 -5.25
C GLY A 54 -3.75 -8.37 -5.22
N MET A 55 -4.85 -8.07 -4.51
CA MET A 55 -6.07 -8.89 -4.52
C MET A 55 -6.84 -8.80 -5.85
N GLY A 56 -6.35 -9.55 -6.85
CA GLY A 56 -6.96 -9.66 -8.17
C GLY A 56 -8.23 -10.51 -8.24
N TRP A 57 -8.69 -10.70 -9.47
CA TRP A 57 -9.78 -11.60 -9.84
C TRP A 57 -9.53 -13.03 -9.36
N GLU A 58 -8.32 -13.52 -9.57
CA GLU A 58 -7.88 -14.88 -9.27
C GLU A 58 -7.99 -15.20 -7.78
N MET A 59 -7.50 -14.29 -6.93
CA MET A 59 -7.53 -14.41 -5.47
C MET A 59 -8.97 -14.36 -4.95
N SER A 60 -9.76 -13.41 -5.45
CA SER A 60 -11.18 -13.24 -5.08
C SER A 60 -12.00 -14.48 -5.48
N ARG A 61 -11.74 -15.03 -6.66
CA ARG A 61 -12.34 -16.28 -7.14
C ARG A 61 -11.91 -17.48 -6.32
N ALA A 62 -10.63 -17.64 -6.02
CA ALA A 62 -10.12 -18.75 -5.21
C ALA A 62 -10.73 -18.74 -3.80
N ALA A 63 -10.81 -17.57 -3.15
CA ALA A 63 -11.44 -17.43 -1.84
C ALA A 63 -12.95 -17.74 -1.86
N SER A 64 -13.65 -17.36 -2.92
CA SER A 64 -15.09 -17.61 -3.10
C SER A 64 -15.37 -19.09 -3.36
N ILE A 65 -14.60 -19.76 -4.22
CA ILE A 65 -14.67 -21.22 -4.43
C ILE A 65 -14.31 -21.98 -3.14
N GLY A 66 -13.30 -21.51 -2.40
CA GLY A 66 -12.94 -22.07 -1.08
C GLY A 66 -14.03 -21.95 -0.01
N LYS A 67 -15.01 -21.05 -0.21
CA LYS A 67 -16.24 -20.95 0.61
C LYS A 67 -17.42 -21.77 0.04
N GLY A 68 -17.19 -22.63 -0.95
CA GLY A 68 -18.20 -23.50 -1.55
C GLY A 68 -18.95 -22.90 -2.75
N ALA A 69 -18.51 -21.78 -3.32
CA ALA A 69 -19.09 -21.28 -4.57
C ALA A 69 -18.71 -22.20 -5.76
N PRO A 70 -19.62 -22.42 -6.74
CA PRO A 70 -19.29 -23.13 -7.97
C PRO A 70 -18.12 -22.48 -8.72
N PHE A 71 -17.38 -23.25 -9.51
CA PHE A 71 -16.32 -22.70 -10.37
C PHE A 71 -16.91 -21.80 -11.46
N TYR A 72 -16.42 -20.55 -11.56
CA TYR A 72 -16.84 -19.59 -12.56
C TYR A 72 -15.67 -18.96 -13.33
N LYS A 73 -15.94 -18.54 -14.56
CA LYS A 73 -14.96 -17.96 -15.49
C LYS A 73 -15.05 -16.44 -15.63
N SER A 74 -16.11 -15.81 -15.11
CA SER A 74 -16.34 -14.36 -15.18
C SER A 74 -17.18 -13.81 -14.02
N GLY A 75 -17.19 -12.48 -13.88
CA GLY A 75 -17.94 -11.75 -12.84
C GLY A 75 -17.03 -11.13 -11.79
N LYS A 76 -17.56 -10.94 -10.57
CA LYS A 76 -16.84 -10.36 -9.40
C LYS A 76 -16.69 -11.34 -8.22
N GLY A 77 -17.13 -12.59 -8.41
CA GLY A 77 -17.34 -13.55 -7.33
C GLY A 77 -18.49 -13.20 -6.39
N SER A 78 -18.93 -14.16 -5.60
CA SER A 78 -20.00 -13.99 -4.60
C SER A 78 -19.66 -14.72 -3.29
N GLY A 79 -20.35 -14.36 -2.21
CA GLY A 79 -20.19 -14.99 -0.90
C GLY A 79 -18.95 -14.55 -0.10
N LEU A 80 -18.19 -13.56 -0.58
CA LEU A 80 -17.08 -12.97 0.17
C LEU A 80 -17.62 -11.98 1.22
N PHE A 81 -17.14 -12.06 2.46
CA PHE A 81 -17.69 -11.27 3.57
C PHE A 81 -17.62 -9.75 3.33
N MET A 82 -16.59 -9.27 2.64
CA MET A 82 -16.47 -7.84 2.27
C MET A 82 -17.64 -7.34 1.41
N GLN A 83 -18.27 -8.21 0.62
CA GLN A 83 -19.43 -7.89 -0.23
C GLN A 83 -20.75 -7.80 0.55
N GLN A 84 -20.73 -8.13 1.84
CA GLN A 84 -21.88 -8.11 2.76
C GLN A 84 -21.81 -6.92 3.74
N LEU A 85 -20.76 -6.09 3.65
CA LEU A 85 -20.61 -4.89 4.47
C LEU A 85 -21.58 -3.80 4.00
N GLU A 86 -22.16 -3.09 4.96
CA GLU A 86 -22.90 -1.85 4.69
C GLU A 86 -21.98 -0.84 3.99
N GLY A 87 -22.47 -0.18 2.94
CA GLY A 87 -21.68 0.73 2.13
C GLY A 87 -20.67 0.07 1.16
N TYR A 88 -20.70 -1.26 0.97
CA TYR A 88 -19.85 -1.92 -0.04
C TYR A 88 -20.03 -1.29 -1.44
N THR A 89 -18.93 -0.80 -2.01
CA THR A 89 -18.90 -0.10 -3.29
C THR A 89 -17.57 -0.34 -4.01
N TYR A 90 -17.43 0.19 -5.24
CA TYR A 90 -16.17 0.23 -5.97
C TYR A 90 -15.63 1.66 -6.06
N ALA A 91 -14.33 1.79 -5.82
CA ALA A 91 -13.58 3.01 -6.05
C ALA A 91 -12.34 2.66 -6.88
N THR A 92 -12.15 3.34 -8.02
CA THR A 92 -10.96 3.14 -8.87
C THR A 92 -9.92 4.19 -8.54
N THR A 93 -8.74 3.77 -8.07
CA THR A 93 -7.59 4.67 -7.96
C THR A 93 -6.79 4.75 -9.26
N TYR A 94 -5.91 5.73 -9.33
CA TYR A 94 -5.13 6.14 -10.49
C TYR A 94 -4.05 7.13 -10.03
N GLY A 95 -2.97 7.27 -10.79
CA GLY A 95 -1.86 8.18 -10.50
C GLY A 95 -1.83 9.45 -11.35
N THR A 96 -0.79 10.25 -11.17
CA THR A 96 -0.44 11.36 -12.07
C THR A 96 0.46 10.88 -13.22
N THR A 97 0.43 11.57 -14.36
CA THR A 97 1.46 11.45 -15.40
C THR A 97 2.13 12.80 -15.64
N ILE A 98 3.46 12.80 -15.66
CA ILE A 98 4.27 14.02 -15.70
C ILE A 98 5.32 13.89 -16.81
N PRO A 99 5.54 14.92 -17.65
CA PRO A 99 6.59 14.92 -18.66
C PRO A 99 7.98 14.70 -18.02
N GLY A 100 8.64 13.61 -18.42
CA GLY A 100 10.06 13.41 -18.17
C GLY A 100 10.93 14.34 -19.02
N SER A 101 12.25 14.24 -18.87
CA SER A 101 13.23 15.11 -19.57
C SER A 101 13.15 15.06 -21.11
N THR A 102 12.54 14.03 -21.69
CA THR A 102 12.32 13.88 -23.14
C THR A 102 10.97 14.42 -23.63
N GLY A 103 10.13 14.99 -22.77
CA GLY A 103 8.78 15.44 -23.12
C GLY A 103 7.81 14.29 -23.45
N VAL A 104 8.12 13.08 -23.00
CA VAL A 104 7.21 11.93 -22.90
C VAL A 104 6.71 11.91 -21.46
N TYR A 105 5.39 11.79 -21.23
CA TYR A 105 4.87 11.75 -19.87
C TYR A 105 5.18 10.37 -19.26
N SER A 106 5.20 10.23 -17.94
CA SER A 106 5.31 8.94 -17.27
C SER A 106 4.57 8.97 -15.94
N THR A 107 4.09 7.82 -15.48
CA THR A 107 3.60 7.66 -14.11
C THR A 107 4.74 7.55 -13.10
N GLY A 108 5.96 7.16 -13.48
CA GLY A 108 7.08 6.91 -12.55
C GLY A 108 7.88 8.16 -12.11
N THR A 109 7.39 9.36 -12.44
CA THR A 109 8.15 10.62 -12.41
C THR A 109 7.35 11.70 -11.66
N GLY A 110 7.99 12.35 -10.69
CA GLY A 110 7.44 13.52 -10.00
C GLY A 110 7.63 14.82 -10.79
N ALA A 111 7.00 15.90 -10.31
CA ALA A 111 7.09 17.25 -10.86
C ALA A 111 8.49 17.88 -10.70
N LEU A 112 9.35 17.31 -9.86
CA LEU A 112 10.75 17.73 -9.68
C LEU A 112 11.67 17.03 -10.68
N ASP A 113 12.78 17.65 -11.05
CA ASP A 113 13.67 17.17 -12.12
C ASP A 113 14.46 15.88 -11.80
N ASP A 114 14.55 15.52 -10.51
CA ASP A 114 15.31 14.40 -9.93
C ASP A 114 16.85 14.58 -9.99
N SER A 115 17.31 15.84 -9.99
CA SER A 115 18.75 16.20 -9.88
C SER A 115 19.36 15.88 -8.51
N ASN A 116 18.55 15.78 -7.45
CA ASN A 116 18.96 15.34 -6.11
C ASN A 116 18.04 14.20 -5.60
N PRO A 117 18.17 12.97 -6.13
CA PRO A 117 17.31 11.84 -5.77
C PRO A 117 17.47 11.40 -4.31
N LEU A 118 18.65 11.68 -3.73
CA LEU A 118 18.98 11.30 -2.35
C LEU A 118 18.16 12.05 -1.31
N THR A 119 17.70 13.27 -1.59
CA THR A 119 16.99 14.12 -0.61
C THR A 119 15.66 14.70 -1.11
N GLY A 120 15.35 14.60 -2.40
CA GLY A 120 14.20 15.28 -3.01
C GLY A 120 14.36 16.81 -3.10
N ALA A 121 15.53 17.36 -2.76
CA ALA A 121 15.87 18.78 -2.89
C ALA A 121 16.19 19.16 -4.35
N SER A 122 15.25 18.87 -5.25
CA SER A 122 15.30 19.08 -6.69
C SER A 122 14.37 20.23 -7.10
N PRO A 123 14.70 21.07 -8.10
CA PRO A 123 13.78 22.08 -8.63
C PRO A 123 12.62 21.44 -9.40
N VAL A 124 11.54 22.21 -9.58
CA VAL A 124 10.43 21.83 -10.48
C VAL A 124 10.94 21.75 -11.92
N ARG A 125 10.51 20.72 -12.66
CA ARG A 125 10.87 20.49 -14.06
C ARG A 125 10.58 21.74 -14.91
N PRO A 126 11.56 22.25 -15.69
CA PRO A 126 11.33 23.37 -16.59
C PRO A 126 10.13 23.13 -17.53
N GLY A 127 9.18 24.08 -17.55
CA GLY A 127 7.97 23.98 -18.35
C GLY A 127 6.87 23.06 -17.78
N PHE A 128 7.05 22.43 -16.62
CA PHE A 128 5.95 21.72 -15.96
C PHE A 128 4.90 22.71 -15.41
N THR A 129 3.63 22.37 -15.56
CA THR A 129 2.49 23.03 -14.90
C THR A 129 1.47 21.96 -14.60
N PHE A 130 0.93 21.92 -13.38
CA PHE A 130 -0.05 20.91 -13.00
C PHE A 130 -1.42 21.24 -13.60
N ASN A 131 -1.83 20.47 -14.60
CA ASN A 131 -3.19 20.51 -15.13
C ASN A 131 -4.02 19.33 -14.55
N PRO A 132 -5.09 19.56 -13.76
CA PRO A 132 -5.95 18.50 -13.23
C PRO A 132 -6.99 17.96 -14.22
N GLU A 133 -7.04 18.43 -15.48
CA GLU A 133 -7.93 17.90 -16.50
C GLU A 133 -7.73 16.39 -16.71
N PHE A 134 -8.84 15.67 -16.91
CA PHE A 134 -8.86 14.24 -17.09
C PHE A 134 -8.09 13.82 -18.35
N ASN A 135 -6.99 13.10 -18.16
CA ASN A 135 -6.25 12.46 -19.23
C ASN A 135 -6.70 10.99 -19.34
N PRO A 136 -7.25 10.53 -20.49
CA PRO A 136 -7.61 9.13 -20.69
C PRO A 136 -6.40 8.20 -20.87
N GLY A 137 -5.16 8.71 -20.78
CA GLY A 137 -3.95 7.88 -20.76
C GLY A 137 -3.71 7.09 -22.05
N THR A 138 -4.04 7.64 -23.22
CA THR A 138 -3.88 6.92 -24.49
C THR A 138 -2.43 6.48 -24.75
N PRO A 139 -2.21 5.39 -25.50
CA PRO A 139 -0.89 5.01 -25.98
C PRO A 139 -0.18 6.15 -26.73
N ALA A 140 1.15 6.05 -26.84
CA ALA A 140 1.91 6.87 -27.78
C ALA A 140 1.43 6.57 -29.22
N ARG A 141 1.48 7.59 -30.10
CA ARG A 141 0.97 7.46 -31.49
C ARG A 141 1.43 6.15 -32.15
N ASN A 142 0.46 5.42 -32.69
CA ASN A 142 0.62 4.22 -33.53
C ASN A 142 1.12 2.96 -32.80
N LEU A 143 1.05 2.89 -31.46
CA LEU A 143 1.30 1.65 -30.72
C LEU A 143 0.01 1.10 -30.10
N THR A 144 -0.51 0.01 -30.65
CA THR A 144 -1.42 -0.88 -29.91
C THR A 144 -0.61 -1.56 -28.81
N ALA A 145 -1.12 -1.60 -27.58
CA ALA A 145 -0.44 -2.37 -26.54
C ALA A 145 -0.42 -3.86 -26.89
N THR A 146 0.72 -4.51 -26.72
CA THR A 146 0.91 -5.94 -26.93
C THR A 146 1.85 -6.49 -25.86
N ALA A 147 1.94 -7.82 -25.73
CA ALA A 147 2.91 -8.45 -24.83
C ALA A 147 4.38 -8.12 -25.19
N ALA A 148 4.67 -7.76 -26.45
CA ALA A 148 6.00 -7.36 -26.92
C ALA A 148 6.23 -5.84 -26.88
N GLN A 149 5.16 -5.04 -26.90
CA GLN A 149 5.18 -3.58 -26.81
C GLN A 149 4.09 -3.13 -25.81
N PRO A 150 4.35 -3.20 -24.49
CA PRO A 150 3.40 -2.72 -23.49
C PRO A 150 3.17 -1.21 -23.63
N CYS A 151 2.04 -0.72 -23.12
CA CYS A 151 1.76 0.72 -23.04
C CYS A 151 2.94 1.48 -22.42
N ALA A 152 3.50 2.44 -23.17
CA ALA A 152 4.30 3.48 -22.55
C ALA A 152 3.42 4.26 -21.56
N THR A 153 3.77 4.24 -20.27
CA THR A 153 3.15 5.12 -19.27
C THR A 153 3.18 6.54 -19.81
N GLY A 154 2.06 7.28 -19.86
CA GLY A 154 2.08 8.67 -20.35
C GLY A 154 2.44 8.87 -21.84
N GLY A 155 2.03 7.97 -22.74
CA GLY A 155 2.20 8.19 -24.18
C GLY A 155 1.44 9.39 -24.77
N SER A 156 0.42 9.90 -24.07
CA SER A 156 -0.39 11.05 -24.50
C SER A 156 0.28 12.41 -24.22
N ARG A 157 0.25 13.31 -25.22
CA ARG A 157 0.46 14.77 -25.05
C ARG A 157 -0.87 15.56 -25.04
N SER A 158 -2.00 14.87 -24.85
CA SER A 158 -3.35 15.43 -24.93
C SER A 158 -4.09 15.23 -23.61
N GLY A 159 -4.70 16.30 -23.09
CA GLY A 159 -5.30 16.35 -21.75
C GLY A 159 -4.31 16.75 -20.66
N GLY A 160 -4.75 16.70 -19.41
CA GLY A 160 -3.96 17.12 -18.25
C GLY A 160 -2.97 16.07 -17.73
N ASN A 161 -2.60 16.22 -16.46
CA ASN A 161 -1.60 15.41 -15.75
C ASN A 161 -2.22 14.42 -14.75
N LEU A 162 -3.54 14.45 -14.54
CA LEU A 162 -4.27 13.38 -13.86
C LEU A 162 -4.74 12.36 -14.90
N VAL A 163 -4.09 11.20 -14.97
CA VAL A 163 -4.66 10.08 -15.76
C VAL A 163 -5.70 9.38 -14.92
N GLY A 164 -6.91 9.22 -15.46
CA GLY A 164 -8.00 8.53 -14.79
C GLY A 164 -8.49 7.30 -15.56
N TYR A 165 -9.32 6.51 -14.88
CA TYR A 165 -10.02 5.39 -15.51
C TYR A 165 -11.31 5.90 -16.16
N ASP A 166 -11.44 5.73 -17.48
CA ASP A 166 -12.65 6.02 -18.24
C ASP A 166 -13.51 4.74 -18.32
N PRO A 167 -14.67 4.63 -17.65
CA PRO A 167 -15.49 3.42 -17.69
C PRO A 167 -16.10 3.12 -19.06
N ALA A 168 -16.18 4.10 -19.97
CA ALA A 168 -16.61 3.86 -21.34
C ALA A 168 -15.51 3.19 -22.19
N LYS A 169 -14.23 3.40 -21.84
CA LYS A 169 -13.07 2.80 -22.55
C LYS A 169 -12.50 1.57 -21.86
N GLY A 170 -12.50 1.50 -20.53
CA GLY A 170 -12.03 0.35 -19.76
C GLY A 170 -13.13 -0.66 -19.40
N GLY A 171 -14.40 -0.35 -19.66
CA GLY A 171 -15.54 -1.12 -19.20
C GLY A 171 -15.94 -0.81 -17.75
N PRO A 172 -17.01 -1.43 -17.22
CA PRO A 172 -17.60 -1.07 -15.92
C PRO A 172 -16.74 -1.44 -14.70
N ASN A 173 -15.70 -2.27 -14.87
CA ASN A 173 -14.67 -2.57 -13.86
C ASN A 173 -13.51 -3.35 -14.52
N PRO A 174 -12.28 -3.32 -13.95
CA PRO A 174 -11.08 -3.93 -14.55
C PRO A 174 -11.09 -5.46 -14.70
N TRP A 175 -12.05 -6.17 -14.10
CA TRP A 175 -12.12 -7.64 -14.07
C TRP A 175 -13.34 -8.21 -14.81
N THR A 176 -14.09 -7.39 -15.55
CA THR A 176 -15.14 -7.86 -16.47
C THR A 176 -14.48 -8.56 -17.65
N PRO A 177 -14.52 -9.91 -17.77
CA PRO A 177 -13.75 -10.58 -18.81
C PRO A 177 -14.56 -10.55 -20.10
N ALA A 178 -14.10 -9.70 -21.01
CA ALA A 178 -14.54 -9.69 -22.39
C ALA A 178 -13.53 -10.46 -23.26
N SER A 179 -14.02 -11.27 -24.19
CA SER A 179 -13.23 -11.51 -25.40
C SER A 179 -13.13 -10.19 -26.17
N PRO A 180 -12.11 -9.97 -27.03
CA PRO A 180 -12.04 -8.75 -27.84
C PRO A 180 -13.31 -8.46 -28.65
N ALA A 181 -14.05 -9.51 -29.06
CA ALA A 181 -15.36 -9.37 -29.71
C ALA A 181 -16.48 -8.88 -28.77
N VAL A 182 -16.50 -9.31 -27.50
CA VAL A 182 -17.44 -8.79 -26.49
C VAL A 182 -17.09 -7.34 -26.10
N ALA A 183 -15.80 -7.00 -26.03
CA ALA A 183 -15.35 -5.65 -25.75
C ALA A 183 -15.77 -4.68 -26.89
N ALA A 184 -15.46 -5.05 -28.13
CA ALA A 184 -15.84 -4.28 -29.32
C ALA A 184 -17.36 -4.11 -29.50
N THR A 185 -18.17 -5.13 -29.18
CA THR A 185 -19.64 -5.02 -29.23
C THR A 185 -20.25 -4.24 -28.06
N GLN A 186 -19.50 -4.00 -26.99
CA GLN A 186 -19.91 -3.18 -25.84
C GLN A 186 -19.20 -1.82 -25.77
N GLY A 187 -18.38 -1.48 -26.77
CA GLY A 187 -17.79 -0.15 -26.96
C GLY A 187 -16.49 0.15 -26.19
N TYR A 188 -15.92 -0.81 -25.47
CA TYR A 188 -14.68 -0.62 -24.69
C TYR A 188 -13.47 -1.36 -25.28
N ASP A 189 -12.28 -0.91 -24.90
CA ASP A 189 -10.98 -1.35 -25.39
C ASP A 189 -10.25 -2.17 -24.30
N PRO A 190 -9.98 -3.48 -24.51
CA PRO A 190 -9.27 -4.32 -23.54
C PRO A 190 -7.79 -3.95 -23.36
N GLU A 191 -7.22 -3.11 -24.23
CA GLU A 191 -5.87 -2.57 -24.08
C GLU A 191 -5.82 -1.29 -23.23
N TYR A 192 -6.95 -0.55 -23.10
CA TYR A 192 -7.05 0.68 -22.31
C TYR A 192 -6.53 0.50 -20.87
N ILE A 193 -6.94 -0.59 -20.22
CA ILE A 193 -6.63 -0.88 -18.81
C ILE A 193 -5.13 -1.18 -18.56
N LYS A 194 -4.35 -1.39 -19.62
CA LYS A 194 -2.90 -1.67 -19.55
C LYS A 194 -2.05 -0.41 -19.61
N CYS A 195 -2.66 0.74 -19.89
CA CYS A 195 -2.01 2.04 -19.94
C CYS A 195 -2.06 2.76 -18.58
N SER A 196 -0.91 3.32 -18.17
CA SER A 196 -0.78 4.22 -17.01
C SER A 196 -1.33 3.68 -15.67
N TYR A 197 -1.18 2.38 -15.43
CA TYR A 197 -1.59 1.72 -14.19
C TYR A 197 -0.83 2.28 -12.95
N PRO A 198 -1.50 2.42 -11.79
CA PRO A 198 -0.86 2.78 -10.55
C PRO A 198 -0.03 1.62 -9.99
N ASP A 199 0.87 1.93 -9.06
CA ASP A 199 1.60 0.97 -8.24
C ASP A 199 1.09 1.00 -6.80
N SER A 200 1.48 0.03 -5.98
CA SER A 200 1.09 -0.04 -4.56
C SER A 200 1.43 1.24 -3.79
N ALA A 201 2.53 1.94 -4.11
CA ALA A 201 2.98 3.13 -3.38
C ALA A 201 2.05 4.34 -3.58
N ASN A 202 1.76 4.73 -4.83
CA ASN A 202 0.81 5.84 -5.05
C ASN A 202 -0.64 5.45 -4.75
N THR A 203 -1.00 4.17 -4.91
CA THR A 203 -2.29 3.61 -4.47
C THR A 203 -2.47 3.82 -2.97
N ALA A 204 -1.53 3.33 -2.15
CA ALA A 204 -1.59 3.45 -0.71
C ALA A 204 -1.48 4.91 -0.24
N THR A 205 -0.61 5.72 -0.86
CA THR A 205 -0.53 7.17 -0.61
C THR A 205 -1.88 7.84 -0.84
N THR A 206 -2.57 7.54 -1.95
CA THR A 206 -3.92 8.07 -2.23
C THR A 206 -4.93 7.61 -1.17
N LEU A 207 -4.89 6.34 -0.76
CA LEU A 207 -5.82 5.77 0.22
C LEU A 207 -5.65 6.37 1.64
N TYR A 208 -4.42 6.68 2.06
CA TYR A 208 -4.17 7.21 3.41
C TYR A 208 -4.18 8.74 3.51
N THR A 209 -3.99 9.48 2.40
CA THR A 209 -3.88 10.95 2.41
C THR A 209 -5.02 11.65 1.66
N GLY A 210 -5.76 10.93 0.81
CA GLY A 210 -6.72 11.50 -0.15
C GLY A 210 -6.07 12.18 -1.37
N VAL A 211 -4.74 12.33 -1.41
CA VAL A 211 -4.02 13.08 -2.45
C VAL A 211 -3.37 12.14 -3.47
N LYS A 212 -3.49 12.51 -4.75
CA LYS A 212 -2.93 11.78 -5.90
C LYS A 212 -1.43 12.03 -6.03
N SER A 213 -0.67 11.01 -6.40
CA SER A 213 0.78 11.09 -6.58
C SER A 213 1.28 10.25 -7.77
N TYR A 214 2.60 10.09 -7.91
CA TYR A 214 3.26 9.36 -9.00
C TYR A 214 3.74 7.98 -8.54
N ASN A 215 3.87 7.02 -9.46
CA ASN A 215 4.30 5.66 -9.13
C ASN A 215 5.67 5.66 -8.41
N ASN A 216 5.79 4.85 -7.37
CA ASN A 216 6.88 4.82 -6.37
C ASN A 216 6.84 5.90 -5.27
N ALA A 217 6.00 6.93 -5.35
CA ALA A 217 5.83 7.90 -4.26
C ALA A 217 5.18 7.25 -3.04
N THR A 218 5.72 7.51 -1.84
CA THR A 218 5.27 6.90 -0.59
C THR A 218 4.99 8.00 0.42
N GLY A 219 3.72 8.36 0.63
CA GLY A 219 3.33 9.43 1.56
C GLY A 219 3.75 10.85 1.15
N VAL A 220 4.00 11.08 -0.15
CA VAL A 220 4.37 12.41 -0.70
C VAL A 220 3.53 12.78 -1.92
N ASP A 221 3.38 14.09 -2.16
CA ASP A 221 2.76 14.63 -3.36
C ASP A 221 3.70 14.60 -4.59
N ILE A 222 3.25 15.16 -5.72
CA ILE A 222 4.07 15.24 -6.94
C ILE A 222 5.28 16.17 -6.84
N PHE A 223 5.33 17.07 -5.86
CA PHE A 223 6.47 17.95 -5.58
C PHE A 223 7.37 17.39 -4.46
N GLU A 224 7.24 16.08 -4.22
CA GLU A 224 7.95 15.29 -3.21
C GLU A 224 7.78 15.83 -1.78
N LYS A 225 6.66 16.52 -1.51
CA LYS A 225 6.33 17.06 -0.18
C LYS A 225 5.55 16.03 0.64
N PRO A 226 5.96 15.76 1.89
CA PRO A 226 5.22 14.91 2.80
C PRO A 226 3.76 15.33 2.95
N LEU A 227 2.87 14.34 2.90
CA LEU A 227 1.44 14.47 3.11
C LEU A 227 1.06 13.96 4.51
N GLU A 228 0.05 14.56 5.15
CA GLU A 228 -0.50 14.00 6.37
C GLU A 228 -1.30 12.73 6.05
N THR A 229 -0.94 11.62 6.69
CA THR A 229 -1.67 10.35 6.56
C THR A 229 -2.77 10.25 7.63
N ILE A 230 -3.82 9.47 7.36
CA ILE A 230 -4.87 9.16 8.34
C ILE A 230 -4.32 8.55 9.65
N LEU A 231 -3.15 7.90 9.60
CA LEU A 231 -2.43 7.43 10.78
C LEU A 231 -1.84 8.60 11.58
N GLN A 232 -1.23 9.58 10.90
CA GLN A 232 -0.77 10.80 11.56
C GLN A 232 -1.94 11.59 12.16
N THR A 233 -3.05 11.76 11.43
CA THR A 233 -4.24 12.43 11.95
C THR A 233 -4.81 11.72 13.18
N ALA A 234 -4.83 10.38 13.20
CA ALA A 234 -5.24 9.62 14.38
C ALA A 234 -4.28 9.82 15.57
N ASN A 235 -2.96 9.80 15.34
CA ASN A 235 -1.94 10.07 16.37
C ASN A 235 -2.03 11.52 16.90
N ASN A 236 -2.24 12.50 16.00
CA ASN A 236 -2.44 13.92 16.32
C ASN A 236 -3.71 14.16 17.16
N LEU A 237 -4.71 13.28 17.04
CA LEU A 237 -5.93 13.25 17.86
C LEU A 237 -5.76 12.40 19.14
N GLY A 238 -4.55 11.99 19.50
CA GLY A 238 -4.25 11.24 20.72
C GLY A 238 -4.74 9.79 20.72
N LYS A 239 -5.03 9.22 19.55
CA LYS A 239 -5.42 7.80 19.42
C LYS A 239 -4.19 6.91 19.30
N SER A 240 -4.25 5.73 19.90
CA SER A 240 -3.34 4.63 19.57
C SER A 240 -3.46 4.28 18.08
N THR A 241 -2.33 4.02 17.43
CA THR A 241 -2.24 3.74 15.99
C THR A 241 -1.41 2.50 15.72
N GLY A 242 -1.54 1.92 14.54
CA GLY A 242 -0.67 0.80 14.19
C GLY A 242 -0.77 0.34 12.74
N VAL A 243 0.25 -0.41 12.34
CA VAL A 243 0.35 -1.07 11.05
C VAL A 243 0.70 -2.54 11.29
N VAL A 244 -0.12 -3.43 10.74
CA VAL A 244 0.08 -4.88 10.76
C VAL A 244 0.04 -5.36 9.33
N THR A 245 1.07 -6.08 8.88
CA THR A 245 1.25 -6.46 7.48
C THR A 245 1.81 -7.88 7.34
N SER A 246 1.46 -8.55 6.24
CA SER A 246 1.99 -9.88 5.88
C SER A 246 3.34 -9.84 5.16
N VAL A 247 3.77 -8.66 4.70
CA VAL A 247 4.99 -8.40 3.94
C VAL A 247 5.98 -7.56 4.79
N PRO A 248 7.15 -7.11 4.28
CA PRO A 248 8.02 -6.21 5.03
C PRO A 248 7.33 -4.93 5.51
N ILE A 249 7.63 -4.51 6.74
CA ILE A 249 7.09 -3.27 7.36
C ILE A 249 7.34 -2.04 6.48
N THR A 250 8.50 -2.01 5.81
CA THR A 250 8.94 -0.93 4.92
C THR A 250 8.46 -1.08 3.48
N HIS A 251 7.65 -2.10 3.16
CA HIS A 251 7.01 -2.22 1.84
C HIS A 251 6.09 -1.00 1.57
N ALA A 252 5.82 -0.71 0.30
CA ALA A 252 5.08 0.49 -0.10
C ALA A 252 3.73 0.69 0.60
N THR A 253 2.93 -0.38 0.72
CA THR A 253 1.57 -0.33 1.27
C THR A 253 1.53 -0.06 2.78
N PRO A 254 2.30 -0.74 3.65
CA PRO A 254 2.45 -0.30 5.05
C PRO A 254 3.22 1.02 5.16
N GLY A 255 4.26 1.22 4.35
CA GLY A 255 5.14 2.40 4.36
C GLY A 255 4.43 3.73 4.11
N ALA A 256 3.47 3.77 3.18
CA ALA A 256 2.72 4.99 2.84
C ALA A 256 1.77 5.48 3.95
N ALA A 257 1.57 4.72 5.03
CA ALA A 257 0.89 5.20 6.24
C ALA A 257 1.85 5.84 7.26
N ILE A 258 3.14 5.47 7.22
CA ILE A 258 4.12 5.69 8.31
C ILE A 258 5.37 6.49 7.89
N ALA A 259 5.46 6.93 6.64
CA ALA A 259 6.56 7.74 6.15
C ALA A 259 6.16 8.59 4.93
N GLY A 260 6.93 9.65 4.68
CA GLY A 260 6.90 10.46 3.46
C GLY A 260 8.26 10.42 2.76
N VAL A 261 8.42 9.57 1.74
CA VAL A 261 9.63 9.44 0.90
C VAL A 261 9.29 9.43 -0.60
N ASN A 262 10.18 10.03 -1.40
CA ASN A 262 10.01 10.16 -2.85
C ASN A 262 10.15 8.84 -3.65
N ARG A 263 10.74 7.79 -3.05
CA ARG A 263 10.96 6.49 -3.69
C ARG A 263 10.70 5.34 -2.69
N ARG A 264 9.76 4.44 -3.02
CA ARG A 264 9.37 3.23 -2.26
C ARG A 264 10.50 2.21 -1.96
N ALA A 265 11.71 2.47 -2.43
CA ALA A 265 12.91 1.66 -2.19
C ALA A 265 13.81 2.21 -1.06
N LYS A 266 13.51 3.40 -0.52
CA LYS A 266 14.18 3.95 0.66
C LYS A 266 13.68 3.25 1.93
N TYR A 267 13.95 1.95 2.07
CA TYR A 267 13.38 1.10 3.13
C TYR A 267 13.86 1.50 4.53
N ASP A 268 15.16 1.37 4.79
CA ASP A 268 15.82 1.73 6.06
C ASP A 268 17.26 2.20 5.79
N SER A 269 17.78 3.05 6.67
CA SER A 269 19.11 3.67 6.58
C SER A 269 19.76 3.72 7.95
N ASP A 270 21.09 3.66 7.97
CA ASP A 270 21.86 3.67 9.21
C ASP A 270 21.70 4.99 9.97
N PHE A 271 21.40 4.90 11.27
CA PHE A 271 21.23 6.05 12.16
C PHE A 271 22.50 6.93 12.14
N PRO A 272 22.40 8.27 12.02
CA PRO A 272 21.20 9.09 12.26
C PRO A 272 20.37 9.45 11.02
N VAL A 273 20.63 8.87 9.84
CA VAL A 273 19.92 9.25 8.59
C VAL A 273 18.41 9.10 8.72
N ILE A 274 17.64 10.11 8.31
CA ILE A 274 16.16 10.15 8.45
C ILE A 274 15.43 9.75 7.17
N ASP A 275 16.01 9.93 5.98
CA ASP A 275 15.27 9.76 4.71
C ASP A 275 15.12 8.29 4.26
N SER A 276 14.36 7.53 5.07
CA SER A 276 13.90 6.19 4.77
C SER A 276 12.65 5.86 5.57
N ILE A 277 11.86 4.90 5.09
CA ILE A 277 10.52 4.57 5.61
C ILE A 277 10.59 4.18 7.09
N LEU A 278 11.53 3.31 7.48
CA LEU A 278 11.64 2.89 8.88
C LEU A 278 12.13 4.01 9.79
N GLN A 279 13.11 4.80 9.36
CA GLN A 279 13.65 5.90 10.15
C GLN A 279 12.61 7.00 10.35
N GLN A 280 11.76 7.31 9.36
CA GLN A 280 10.64 8.23 9.57
C GLN A 280 9.54 7.64 10.47
N ALA A 281 9.25 6.34 10.35
CA ALA A 281 8.20 5.69 11.11
C ALA A 281 8.48 5.61 12.62
N LEU A 282 9.73 5.31 13.00
CA LEU A 282 10.12 4.96 14.37
C LEU A 282 10.67 6.13 15.19
N ARG A 283 10.63 7.37 14.68
CA ARG A 283 11.32 8.53 15.28
C ARG A 283 10.41 9.72 15.57
N SER A 284 10.75 10.44 16.64
CA SER A 284 10.11 11.68 17.10
C SER A 284 10.81 12.95 16.59
N ASP A 285 12.05 12.84 16.13
CA ASP A 285 12.95 13.95 15.81
C ASP A 285 12.98 14.30 14.32
N LEU A 286 11.84 14.19 13.62
CA LEU A 286 11.76 14.54 12.20
C LEU A 286 11.92 16.08 12.03
N PRO A 287 12.78 16.58 11.12
CA PRO A 287 13.17 18.01 11.10
C PRO A 287 12.04 18.99 10.77
N ASP A 288 10.94 18.49 10.20
CA ASP A 288 9.73 19.24 9.84
C ASP A 288 8.61 19.13 10.89
N GLY A 289 8.86 18.44 12.01
CA GLY A 289 7.90 18.26 13.10
C GLY A 289 6.81 17.23 12.82
N ARG A 290 6.87 16.47 11.72
CA ARG A 290 5.98 15.31 11.52
C ARG A 290 6.22 14.25 12.59
N VAL A 291 5.14 13.60 13.00
CA VAL A 291 5.18 12.42 13.88
C VAL A 291 4.35 11.31 13.25
N TYR A 292 4.94 10.13 13.10
CA TYR A 292 4.23 8.90 12.72
C TYR A 292 4.11 7.99 13.95
N LEU A 293 5.25 7.56 14.52
CA LEU A 293 5.39 6.81 15.78
C LEU A 293 4.27 5.81 16.11
N PRO A 294 3.93 4.86 15.21
CA PRO A 294 2.77 4.01 15.42
C PRO A 294 2.93 3.21 16.71
N THR A 295 1.86 3.11 17.51
CA THR A 295 1.86 2.37 18.78
C THR A 295 2.18 0.89 18.58
N VAL A 296 1.77 0.30 17.45
CA VAL A 296 2.03 -1.10 17.09
C VAL A 296 2.51 -1.19 15.64
N VAL A 297 3.65 -1.84 15.40
CA VAL A 297 4.22 -2.08 14.06
C VAL A 297 4.60 -3.56 13.95
N LEU A 298 3.85 -4.35 13.17
CA LEU A 298 4.05 -5.80 13.04
C LEU A 298 4.20 -6.21 11.56
N GLY A 299 5.21 -7.02 11.23
CA GLY A 299 5.37 -7.57 9.88
C GLY A 299 6.67 -8.37 9.66
N GLY A 300 7.11 -8.43 8.40
CA GLY A 300 8.39 -9.00 7.99
C GLY A 300 9.46 -7.93 7.72
N GLY A 301 10.46 -8.29 6.91
CA GLY A 301 11.58 -7.42 6.53
C GLY A 301 12.82 -7.63 7.38
N HIS A 302 12.98 -8.83 7.95
CA HIS A 302 14.14 -9.20 8.74
C HIS A 302 15.40 -9.10 7.87
N PRO A 303 16.57 -8.62 8.35
CA PRO A 303 17.77 -8.48 7.49
C PRO A 303 18.22 -9.81 6.88
N LEU A 304 17.88 -10.90 7.56
CA LEU A 304 18.17 -12.29 7.19
C LEU A 304 16.98 -13.00 6.50
N ASP A 305 15.98 -12.26 6.02
CA ASP A 305 15.13 -12.73 4.93
C ASP A 305 16.01 -13.08 3.70
N PHE A 306 15.55 -13.97 2.83
CA PHE A 306 16.30 -14.52 1.68
C PHE A 306 17.55 -15.39 1.97
N GLU A 307 17.96 -15.61 3.23
CA GLU A 307 19.12 -16.46 3.54
C GLU A 307 18.96 -17.96 3.21
N ASN A 308 17.74 -18.47 3.01
CA ASN A 308 17.51 -19.93 2.95
C ASN A 308 17.78 -20.50 1.54
N ARG A 309 19.07 -20.66 1.23
CA ARG A 309 19.60 -21.08 -0.09
C ARG A 309 19.21 -22.50 -0.56
N ALA A 310 18.44 -23.25 0.23
CA ALA A 310 18.02 -24.61 -0.12
C ALA A 310 16.85 -24.67 -1.11
N SER A 311 16.07 -23.59 -1.27
CA SER A 311 15.02 -23.51 -2.29
C SER A 311 15.62 -23.14 -3.65
N ALA A 312 15.74 -24.11 -4.56
CA ALA A 312 16.27 -23.89 -5.91
C ALA A 312 15.24 -23.26 -6.89
N SER A 313 14.04 -22.91 -6.43
CA SER A 313 12.89 -22.59 -7.29
C SER A 313 12.39 -21.15 -7.25
N THR A 314 12.68 -20.35 -6.22
CA THR A 314 12.29 -18.93 -6.20
C THR A 314 13.40 -17.99 -6.63
N ILE A 315 13.06 -17.05 -7.52
CA ILE A 315 13.92 -15.96 -7.97
C ILE A 315 14.03 -14.96 -6.80
N VAL A 316 14.96 -15.23 -5.88
CA VAL A 316 15.31 -14.32 -4.78
C VAL A 316 15.71 -12.96 -5.35
N PRO A 317 15.00 -11.87 -5.03
CA PRO A 317 15.38 -10.52 -5.44
C PRO A 317 16.67 -10.11 -4.70
N LYS A 318 17.82 -10.21 -5.36
CA LYS A 318 19.11 -9.81 -4.80
C LYS A 318 19.12 -8.30 -4.52
N GLY A 319 19.52 -7.91 -3.30
CA GLY A 319 19.80 -6.51 -2.93
C GLY A 319 18.69 -5.78 -2.15
N PHE A 320 17.65 -6.47 -1.68
CA PHE A 320 16.59 -5.85 -0.88
C PHE A 320 16.89 -5.93 0.63
N THR A 321 17.37 -4.83 1.20
CA THR A 321 17.56 -4.67 2.66
C THR A 321 16.40 -3.85 3.24
N TYR A 322 15.36 -4.54 3.71
CA TYR A 322 14.13 -3.91 4.23
C TYR A 322 14.31 -3.24 5.60
N ILE A 323 15.22 -3.79 6.42
CA ILE A 323 15.69 -3.26 7.70
C ILE A 323 17.21 -3.45 7.69
N ARG A 324 17.97 -2.44 8.11
CA ARG A 324 19.43 -2.49 8.22
C ARG A 324 19.85 -3.43 9.34
N GLU A 325 21.00 -4.09 9.16
CA GLU A 325 21.63 -4.87 10.23
C GLU A 325 21.89 -4.03 11.48
N SER A 326 22.28 -2.75 11.31
CA SER A 326 22.45 -1.79 12.40
C SER A 326 21.16 -1.56 13.19
N THR A 327 20.04 -1.29 12.51
CA THR A 327 18.72 -1.09 13.12
C THR A 327 18.20 -2.37 13.79
N TYR A 328 18.39 -3.52 13.16
CA TYR A 328 18.02 -4.81 13.74
C TYR A 328 18.84 -5.15 14.99
N ASN A 329 20.16 -4.98 14.96
CA ASN A 329 21.03 -5.24 16.10
C ASN A 329 20.75 -4.28 17.27
N GLU A 330 20.40 -3.02 16.99
CA GLU A 330 19.90 -2.06 17.98
C GLU A 330 18.62 -2.57 18.67
N LEU A 331 17.63 -3.00 17.89
CA LEU A 331 16.35 -3.52 18.38
C LEU A 331 16.53 -4.84 19.17
N ARG A 332 17.32 -5.78 18.63
CA ARG A 332 17.58 -7.12 19.17
C ARG A 332 18.36 -7.08 20.49
N ASN A 333 19.39 -6.24 20.56
CA ASN A 333 20.25 -6.17 21.74
C ASN A 333 19.62 -5.33 22.86
N ASN A 334 18.77 -4.35 22.52
CA ASN A 334 18.08 -3.49 23.48
C ASN A 334 16.54 -3.63 23.41
N PRO A 335 15.96 -4.82 23.66
CA PRO A 335 14.56 -5.10 23.30
C PRO A 335 13.50 -4.38 24.14
N ASN A 336 13.88 -3.70 25.24
CA ASN A 336 12.99 -2.83 26.02
C ASN A 336 13.59 -1.41 26.23
N GLY A 337 14.67 -1.06 25.51
CA GLY A 337 15.45 0.16 25.77
C GLY A 337 16.25 0.69 24.58
N ASN A 338 15.90 0.27 23.36
CA ASN A 338 16.47 0.81 22.12
C ASN A 338 16.08 2.29 21.93
N ARG A 339 16.89 3.00 21.14
CA ARG A 339 16.76 4.44 20.84
C ARG A 339 15.41 4.87 20.25
N TYR A 340 14.63 3.94 19.71
CA TYR A 340 13.31 4.21 19.13
C TYR A 340 12.19 4.19 20.18
N GLY A 341 12.44 3.69 21.40
CA GLY A 341 11.44 3.62 22.47
C GLY A 341 10.36 2.55 22.26
N TYR A 342 10.66 1.52 21.46
CA TYR A 342 9.76 0.38 21.21
C TYR A 342 10.15 -0.82 22.07
N LYS A 343 9.16 -1.54 22.61
CA LYS A 343 9.35 -2.94 22.97
C LYS A 343 9.52 -3.74 21.67
N PHE A 344 10.63 -4.44 21.54
CA PHE A 344 10.93 -5.25 20.37
C PHE A 344 10.62 -6.71 20.64
N LEU A 345 9.94 -7.35 19.69
CA LEU A 345 9.75 -8.79 19.62
C LEU A 345 10.15 -9.29 18.23
N GLU A 346 10.62 -10.52 18.17
CA GLU A 346 10.70 -11.26 16.93
C GLU A 346 10.20 -12.69 17.13
N ARG A 347 9.92 -13.38 16.03
CA ARG A 347 9.63 -14.81 16.06
C ARG A 347 10.89 -15.59 16.47
N ASP A 348 10.70 -16.68 17.23
CA ASP A 348 11.77 -17.58 17.64
C ASP A 348 12.71 -17.93 16.48
N THR A 349 13.99 -17.58 16.59
CA THR A 349 14.97 -17.76 15.49
C THR A 349 15.26 -19.22 15.15
N ARG A 350 14.85 -20.17 15.99
CA ARG A 350 15.03 -21.62 15.75
C ARG A 350 14.11 -22.17 14.66
N VAL A 351 13.15 -21.39 14.19
CA VAL A 351 12.27 -21.67 13.03
C VAL A 351 12.98 -21.92 11.70
N THR A 352 14.26 -21.56 11.58
CA THR A 352 15.07 -21.87 10.38
C THR A 352 15.96 -23.10 10.57
N ASP A 353 15.99 -23.70 11.76
CA ASP A 353 16.78 -24.89 12.07
C ASP A 353 15.92 -26.15 11.89
N LEU A 354 16.17 -26.90 10.82
CA LEU A 354 15.44 -28.12 10.48
C LEU A 354 15.69 -29.28 11.46
N SER A 355 16.65 -29.16 12.39
CA SER A 355 16.86 -30.13 13.48
C SER A 355 15.92 -29.89 14.68
N VAL A 356 15.37 -28.68 14.81
CA VAL A 356 14.46 -28.32 15.91
C VAL A 356 13.04 -28.74 15.57
N LYS A 357 12.44 -29.56 16.44
CA LYS A 357 11.06 -30.04 16.28
C LYS A 357 10.08 -28.89 16.54
N THR A 358 9.01 -28.78 15.77
CA THR A 358 8.02 -27.69 15.88
C THR A 358 7.51 -27.46 17.31
N LYS A 359 7.31 -28.55 18.08
CA LYS A 359 6.86 -28.48 19.49
C LYS A 359 7.82 -27.77 20.45
N ASP A 360 9.08 -27.60 20.05
CA ASP A 360 10.15 -27.01 20.85
C ASP A 360 10.41 -25.54 20.46
N ILE A 361 9.72 -25.03 19.42
CA ILE A 361 9.71 -23.64 18.96
C ILE A 361 8.69 -22.83 19.78
N VAL A 362 9.03 -21.61 20.18
CA VAL A 362 8.11 -20.72 20.90
C VAL A 362 7.03 -20.18 19.96
N ASN A 363 5.76 -20.34 20.37
CA ASN A 363 4.60 -19.86 19.63
C ASN A 363 4.53 -18.32 19.60
N ALA A 364 4.74 -17.75 18.41
CA ALA A 364 4.75 -16.30 18.18
C ALA A 364 3.49 -15.59 18.69
N GLY A 365 2.31 -16.22 18.56
CA GLY A 365 1.04 -15.67 19.02
C GLY A 365 0.90 -15.63 20.54
N GLN A 366 1.58 -16.53 21.26
CA GLN A 366 1.59 -16.53 22.73
C GLN A 366 2.49 -15.42 23.29
N GLU A 367 3.69 -15.22 22.73
CA GLU A 367 4.54 -14.10 23.16
C GLU A 367 3.94 -12.73 22.78
N LEU A 368 3.26 -12.62 21.63
CA LEU A 368 2.50 -11.41 21.27
C LEU A 368 1.35 -11.14 22.26
N LEU A 369 0.61 -12.18 22.67
CA LEU A 369 -0.48 -12.10 23.65
C LEU A 369 0.01 -11.83 25.08
N LYS A 370 1.25 -12.25 25.42
CA LYS A 370 1.91 -11.92 26.68
C LYS A 370 2.33 -10.46 26.68
N ALA A 371 3.05 -10.01 25.66
CA ALA A 371 3.50 -8.63 25.56
C ALA A 371 2.35 -7.61 25.50
N SER A 372 1.22 -7.95 24.86
CA SER A 372 0.04 -7.06 24.83
C SER A 372 -0.71 -6.94 26.17
N ARG A 373 -0.40 -7.78 27.17
CA ARG A 373 -0.85 -7.63 28.57
C ARG A 373 0.13 -6.81 29.42
N GLU A 374 1.39 -6.73 28.98
CA GLU A 374 2.48 -6.01 29.66
C GLU A 374 2.63 -4.56 29.16
N LEU A 375 2.00 -4.20 28.04
CA LEU A 375 2.09 -2.90 27.39
C LEU A 375 0.86 -2.02 27.67
N ASP A 376 1.09 -0.82 28.21
CA ASP A 376 0.07 0.23 28.30
C ASP A 376 0.29 1.32 27.23
N PRO A 377 -0.51 1.34 26.14
CA PRO A 377 -0.38 2.35 25.09
C PRO A 377 -0.73 3.76 25.56
N ASN A 378 -1.51 3.91 26.65
CA ASN A 378 -1.87 5.22 27.20
C ASN A 378 -0.67 5.90 27.91
N GLN A 379 0.33 5.10 28.33
CA GLN A 379 1.63 5.57 28.81
C GLN A 379 2.62 5.83 27.67
N GLY A 380 2.18 5.78 26.41
CA GLY A 380 3.03 5.97 25.23
C GLY A 380 3.96 4.78 24.93
N GLN A 381 3.74 3.62 25.55
CA GLN A 381 4.51 2.40 25.28
C GLN A 381 4.15 1.86 23.89
N ARG A 382 5.14 1.32 23.17
CA ARG A 382 4.99 0.88 21.77
C ARG A 382 5.56 -0.51 21.53
N LEU A 383 5.12 -1.17 20.45
CA LEU A 383 5.52 -2.52 20.06
C LEU A 383 6.00 -2.56 18.61
N LEU A 384 7.21 -3.10 18.38
CA LEU A 384 7.73 -3.45 17.06
C LEU A 384 7.95 -4.97 17.01
N GLY A 385 7.28 -5.67 16.09
CA GLY A 385 7.30 -7.12 15.96
C GLY A 385 7.76 -7.62 14.60
N LEU A 386 8.93 -8.26 14.55
CA LEU A 386 9.42 -8.96 13.35
C LEU A 386 8.99 -10.43 13.38
N TYR A 387 7.81 -10.69 12.84
CA TYR A 387 7.21 -12.03 12.78
C TYR A 387 7.40 -12.73 11.43
N GLY A 388 8.02 -12.04 10.47
CA GLY A 388 8.34 -12.59 9.16
C GLY A 388 9.12 -13.90 9.17
N ALA A 389 8.94 -14.67 8.12
CA ALA A 389 9.62 -15.94 7.91
C ALA A 389 11.06 -15.69 7.42
N ARG A 390 12.01 -15.59 8.36
CA ARG A 390 13.47 -15.54 8.08
C ARG A 390 13.83 -16.55 7.01
N GLY A 391 14.53 -16.08 5.97
CA GLY A 391 14.92 -16.88 4.81
C GLY A 391 13.80 -17.24 3.82
N GLN A 392 12.54 -16.85 4.07
CA GLN A 392 11.35 -17.11 3.24
C GLN A 392 10.57 -15.80 3.01
N ASN A 393 11.30 -14.77 2.57
CA ASN A 393 10.79 -13.52 2.02
C ASN A 393 9.85 -12.72 2.96
N GLY A 394 9.99 -12.89 4.28
CA GLY A 394 9.34 -12.06 5.29
C GLY A 394 7.87 -12.37 5.59
N ASN A 395 7.30 -13.46 5.08
CA ASN A 395 5.89 -13.81 5.32
C ASN A 395 5.55 -14.03 6.80
N ILE A 396 4.43 -13.49 7.29
CA ILE A 396 3.95 -13.75 8.67
C ILE A 396 3.59 -15.23 8.91
N PRO A 397 3.57 -15.70 10.17
CA PRO A 397 3.34 -17.11 10.49
C PRO A 397 1.93 -17.55 10.14
N THR A 398 1.81 -18.73 9.54
CA THR A 398 0.52 -19.40 9.31
C THR A 398 0.08 -20.14 10.58
N ARG A 399 -1.24 -20.35 10.72
CA ARG A 399 -1.79 -21.10 11.85
C ARG A 399 -1.62 -22.60 11.62
N GLY A 400 -0.96 -23.29 12.54
CA GLY A 400 -0.77 -24.75 12.51
C GLY A 400 -2.08 -25.53 12.72
N SER A 401 -2.04 -26.83 12.44
CA SER A 401 -3.20 -27.74 12.61
C SER A 401 -3.62 -27.92 14.08
N ASN A 402 -2.67 -27.81 15.00
CA ASN A 402 -2.87 -27.71 16.45
C ASN A 402 -3.37 -26.32 16.90
N GLY A 403 -3.45 -25.36 15.99
CA GLY A 403 -3.89 -24.00 16.23
C GLY A 403 -2.83 -22.99 16.68
N ASP A 404 -1.54 -23.38 16.74
CA ASP A 404 -0.43 -22.49 17.09
C ASP A 404 0.05 -21.60 15.92
N TYR A 405 1.04 -20.74 16.19
CA TYR A 405 1.76 -19.94 15.19
C TYR A 405 3.29 -20.16 15.29
N ALA A 406 3.72 -21.39 15.51
CA ALA A 406 5.13 -21.77 15.60
C ALA A 406 5.76 -22.04 14.21
N LEU A 407 4.95 -22.52 13.26
CA LEU A 407 5.39 -22.82 11.90
C LEU A 407 5.76 -21.57 11.09
N THR A 408 6.52 -21.76 10.02
CA THR A 408 6.69 -20.75 8.98
C THR A 408 5.47 -20.73 8.04
N GLY A 409 5.28 -19.63 7.31
CA GLY A 409 4.55 -19.69 6.04
C GLY A 409 5.30 -20.52 4.99
N LEU A 410 4.80 -20.48 3.76
CA LEU A 410 5.61 -20.79 2.57
C LEU A 410 6.19 -19.50 1.99
N ASP A 411 7.11 -19.62 1.03
CA ASP A 411 7.43 -18.49 0.16
C ASP A 411 6.22 -18.21 -0.75
N ASN A 412 5.77 -16.95 -0.78
CA ASN A 412 4.53 -16.53 -1.45
C ASN A 412 4.77 -15.47 -2.55
N PHE A 413 6.03 -15.11 -2.86
CA PHE A 413 6.32 -14.18 -3.96
C PHE A 413 6.25 -14.89 -5.32
N SER A 414 5.05 -15.27 -5.74
CA SER A 414 4.76 -15.65 -7.13
C SER A 414 4.80 -14.41 -8.02
N VAL A 415 5.98 -14.10 -8.56
CA VAL A 415 6.21 -13.01 -9.53
C VAL A 415 5.32 -13.15 -10.79
N TYR A 416 4.78 -14.36 -11.03
CA TYR A 416 3.79 -14.64 -12.06
C TYR A 416 2.58 -15.37 -11.44
N SER A 417 1.41 -14.74 -11.45
CA SER A 417 0.14 -15.37 -11.06
C SER A 417 -0.37 -16.38 -12.08
N THR A 418 0.11 -16.30 -13.33
CA THR A 418 0.09 -17.41 -14.28
C THR A 418 1.18 -18.40 -13.93
N ALA A 419 0.81 -19.54 -13.34
CA ALA A 419 1.70 -20.68 -13.28
C ALA A 419 2.09 -21.08 -14.72
N ALA A 420 3.36 -20.89 -15.09
CA ALA A 420 3.93 -21.62 -16.21
C ALA A 420 3.79 -23.11 -15.89
N ALA A 421 3.10 -23.86 -16.75
CA ALA A 421 2.65 -25.21 -16.43
C ALA A 421 3.84 -26.18 -16.30
N SER A 422 4.37 -26.32 -15.08
CA SER A 422 5.34 -27.34 -14.71
C SER A 422 4.65 -28.70 -14.73
N THR A 423 4.58 -29.28 -15.95
CA THR A 423 4.26 -30.68 -16.26
C THR A 423 3.36 -31.36 -15.22
N ALA A 424 2.04 -31.25 -15.42
CA ALA A 424 1.09 -32.04 -14.64
C ALA A 424 1.51 -33.53 -14.71
N PRO A 425 1.57 -34.25 -13.57
CA PRO A 425 1.88 -35.67 -13.59
C PRO A 425 0.85 -36.38 -14.47
N ALA A 426 1.34 -37.25 -15.37
CA ALA A 426 0.48 -37.90 -16.35
C ALA A 426 -0.66 -38.66 -15.65
N ALA A 427 -1.89 -38.44 -16.11
CA ALA A 427 -3.06 -39.11 -15.56
C ALA A 427 -2.90 -40.63 -15.70
N PRO A 428 -3.23 -41.44 -14.66
CA PRO A 428 -3.18 -42.88 -14.75
C PRO A 428 -4.03 -43.40 -15.92
N THR A 429 -3.40 -44.11 -16.85
CA THR A 429 -4.06 -44.61 -18.06
C THR A 429 -4.95 -45.80 -17.75
N GLY A 430 -6.24 -45.54 -17.54
CA GLY A 430 -7.31 -46.54 -17.67
C GLY A 430 -8.28 -46.62 -16.49
N GLN A 431 -9.49 -46.08 -16.69
CA GLN A 431 -10.68 -46.90 -16.95
C GLN A 431 -11.72 -46.09 -17.74
N PRO A 432 -12.67 -46.73 -18.45
CA PRO A 432 -13.52 -46.06 -19.45
C PRO A 432 -14.90 -45.62 -18.92
N ALA A 433 -15.45 -44.60 -19.61
CA ALA A 433 -16.83 -44.08 -19.56
C ALA A 433 -17.29 -43.46 -18.22
#